data_AF-A0AAW4DSP7-F1
#
_entry.id   AF-A0AAW4DSP7-F1
#
_cell.length_a   1.000
_cell.length_b   1.000
_cell.length_c   1.000
_cell.angle_alpha   90.00
_cell.angle_beta   90.00
_cell.angle_gamma   90.00
#
_symmetry.space_group_name_H-M   'P 1'
#
loop_
_entity.id
_entity.type
_entity.pdbx_description
1 polymer ?
#
loop_
_entity_poly.entity_id
_entity_poly.type
_entity_poly.pdbx_seq_one_letter_code
_entity_poly.pdbx_strand_id
1 'polypeptide(L)' 'MECKNKYFAGERILYGLTDAILDGITFGSGESPLKEAKNIRLKNSIFK' A
#
# COMPACT_ATOMS: atom_id res chain seq x y z
N MET A 1 4.88 5.35 10.11
CA MET A 1 3.89 6.25 9.47
C MET A 1 2.51 5.58 9.44
N GLU A 2 1.41 6.31 9.57
CA GLU A 2 0.05 5.74 9.46
C GLU A 2 -0.72 6.39 8.30
N CYS A 3 -1.36 5.59 7.44
CA CYS A 3 -2.14 6.04 6.30
C CYS A 3 -3.50 5.31 6.26
N LYS A 4 -4.58 6.05 6.05
CA LYS A 4 -5.95 5.51 6.12
C LYS A 4 -6.81 5.90 4.93
N ASN A 5 -7.68 4.98 4.50
CA ASN A 5 -8.80 5.22 3.56
C ASN A 5 -8.37 5.91 2.25
N LYS A 6 -7.28 5.44 1.63
CA LYS A 6 -6.79 5.97 0.36
C LYS A 6 -6.91 4.95 -0.77
N TYR A 7 -6.98 5.49 -1.98
CA TYR A 7 -6.87 4.72 -3.21
C TYR A 7 -5.49 4.95 -3.85
N PHE A 8 -4.82 3.87 -4.23
CA PHE A 8 -3.53 3.88 -4.89
C PHE A 8 -3.60 3.06 -6.17
N ALA A 9 -3.19 3.63 -7.30
CA ALA A 9 -3.10 2.93 -8.58
C ALA A 9 -1.91 3.45 -9.37
N GLY A 10 -1.38 2.63 -10.28
CA GLY A 10 -0.12 2.88 -10.97
C GLY A 10 1.01 2.00 -10.43
N GLU A 11 2.24 2.30 -10.84
CA GLU A 11 3.37 1.40 -10.63
C GLU A 11 4.11 1.68 -9.31
N ARG A 12 4.31 0.62 -8.51
CA ARG A 12 5.18 0.63 -7.32
C ARG A 12 4.88 1.76 -6.32
N ILE A 13 3.60 2.00 -6.05
CA ILE A 13 3.13 3.16 -5.25
C ILE A 13 3.75 3.22 -3.83
N LEU A 14 4.13 2.08 -3.24
CA LEU A 14 4.78 2.02 -1.91
C LEU A 14 6.25 1.60 -2.00
N TYR A 15 6.90 1.86 -3.13
CA TYR A 15 8.31 1.53 -3.31
C TYR A 15 9.18 2.16 -2.22
N GLY A 16 9.99 1.32 -1.57
CA GLY A 16 10.89 1.75 -0.51
C GLY A 16 10.20 2.19 0.78
N LEU A 17 8.87 2.02 0.91
CA LEU A 17 8.18 2.32 2.15
C LEU A 17 8.62 1.34 3.25
N THR A 18 8.99 1.87 4.41
CA THR A 18 9.34 1.08 5.59
C THR A 18 8.54 1.49 6.82
N ASP A 19 8.25 0.52 7.70
CA ASP A 19 7.66 0.76 9.03
C ASP A 19 6.35 1.57 9.00
N ALA A 20 5.40 1.10 8.19
CA ALA A 20 4.12 1.79 7.99
C ALA A 20 2.90 0.91 8.27
N ILE A 21 1.86 1.56 8.80
CA ILE A 21 0.53 0.97 9.00
C ILE A 21 -0.41 1.58 7.99
N LEU A 22 -1.04 0.73 7.20
CA LEU A 22 -1.93 1.06 6.11
C LEU A 22 -3.31 0.45 6.42
N ASP A 23 -4.33 1.28 6.60
CA ASP A 23 -5.68 0.82 6.95
C ASP A 23 -6.73 1.31 5.95
N GLY A 24 -7.61 0.44 5.49
CA GLY A 24 -8.65 0.81 4.51
C GLY A 24 -8.08 1.23 3.15
N ILE A 25 -6.91 0.74 2.77
CA ILE A 25 -6.27 1.13 1.51
C ILE A 25 -6.82 0.29 0.37
N THR A 26 -7.20 0.92 -0.75
CA THR A 26 -7.56 0.22 -1.98
C THR A 26 -6.42 0.37 -2.99
N PHE A 27 -5.79 -0.75 -3.34
CA PHE A 27 -4.83 -0.85 -4.42
C PHE A 27 -5.58 -1.22 -5.70
N GLY A 28 -5.57 -0.29 -6.66
CA GLY A 28 -6.09 -0.46 -8.00
C GLY A 28 -5.05 -1.04 -8.96
N SER A 29 -5.35 -0.93 -10.26
CA SER A 29 -4.54 -1.48 -11.33
C SER A 29 -3.14 -0.86 -11.41
N GLY A 30 -2.15 -1.71 -11.72
CA GLY A 30 -0.75 -1.33 -11.85
C GLY A 30 0.18 -2.49 -11.49
N GLU A 31 1.48 -2.21 -11.40
CA GLU A 31 2.45 -3.16 -10.86
C GLU A 31 2.30 -3.32 -9.33
N SER A 32 2.88 -4.41 -8.79
CA SER A 32 2.83 -4.73 -7.36
C SER A 32 3.09 -3.50 -6.47
N PRO A 33 2.08 -3.01 -5.74
CA PRO A 33 2.18 -1.77 -4.98
C PRO A 33 3.13 -1.89 -3.79
N LEU A 34 3.41 -3.12 -3.34
CA LEU A 34 4.26 -3.44 -2.18
C LEU A 34 5.69 -3.83 -2.56
N LYS A 35 6.09 -3.65 -3.82
CA LYS A 35 7.44 -4.03 -4.27
C LYS A 35 8.50 -3.24 -3.50
N GLU A 36 9.47 -3.96 -2.93
CA GLU A 36 10.53 -3.40 -2.06
C GLU A 36 10.03 -2.69 -0.79
N ALA A 37 8.76 -2.85 -0.40
CA ALA A 37 8.25 -2.34 0.86
C ALA A 37 8.61 -3.31 2.01
N LYS A 38 8.99 -2.77 3.18
CA LYS A 38 9.45 -3.57 4.32
C LYS A 38 8.70 -3.23 5.60
N ASN A 39 8.39 -4.24 6.40
CA ASN A 39 7.66 -4.09 7.68
C ASN A 39 6.37 -3.25 7.57
N ILE A 40 5.55 -3.57 6.55
CA ILE A 40 4.25 -2.93 6.35
C ILE A 40 3.16 -3.76 7.01
N ARG A 41 2.28 -3.09 7.76
CA ARG A 41 1.07 -3.69 8.33
C ARG A 41 -0.15 -3.18 7.58
N LEU A 42 -0.82 -4.08 6.87
CA LEU A 42 -2.06 -3.79 6.16
C LEU A 42 -3.26 -4.23 6.99
N LYS A 43 -4.27 -3.37 7.09
CA LYS A 43 -5.55 -3.62 7.73
C LYS A 43 -6.67 -3.22 6.77
N ASN A 44 -7.74 -4.01 6.72
CA ASN A 44 -8.96 -3.72 5.94
C ASN A 44 -8.69 -3.24 4.50
N SER A 45 -7.63 -3.71 3.86
CA SER A 45 -7.16 -3.20 2.57
C SER A 45 -7.54 -4.16 1.44
N ILE A 46 -7.79 -3.60 0.25
CA ILE A 46 -8.30 -4.31 -0.92
C ILE A 46 -7.25 -4.23 -2.03
N PHE A 47 -6.99 -5.35 -2.70
CA PHE A 47 -6.19 -5.42 -3.93
C PHE A 47 -7.13 -5.80 -5.08
N LYS A 48 -7.16 -4.99 -6.13
CA LYS A 48 -7.99 -5.20 -7.33
C LYS A 48 -7.15 -5.58 -8.55
#